data_AF-A0A259JZP9-F1
#
_entry.id   AF-A0A259JZP9-F1
#
_cell.length_a   1.000
_cell.length_b   1.000
_cell.length_c   1.000
_cell.angle_alpha   90.00
_cell.angle_beta   90.00
_cell.angle_gamma   90.00
#
_symmetry.space_group_name_H-M   'P 1'
#
loop_
_entity.id
_entity.type
_entity.pdbx_description
1 polymer ?
#
loop_
_entity_poly.entity_id
_entity_poly.type
_entity_poly.pdbx_seq_one_letter_code
_entity_poly.pdbx_strand_id
1 'polypeptide(L)' 'MTSIDQFVAFARALPLDRRAPVEEALGAIMATYAADCAFADSEMAEIDRRLAEQNPEYSPANEITGLLGKPFA' A
#
# COMPACT_ATOMS: atom_id res chain seq x y z
N MET A 1 -12.60 -20.75 -3.45
CA MET A 1 -11.15 -20.62 -3.69
C MET A 1 -10.84 -19.15 -3.71
N THR A 2 -9.94 -18.69 -2.85
CA THR A 2 -9.58 -17.26 -2.78
C THR A 2 -8.68 -16.88 -3.95
N SER A 3 -8.52 -15.59 -4.21
CA SER A 3 -7.56 -15.11 -5.21
C SER A 3 -6.11 -15.48 -4.85
N ILE A 4 -5.80 -15.62 -3.55
CA ILE A 4 -4.50 -16.12 -3.07
C ILE A 4 -4.33 -17.59 -3.44
N ASP A 5 -5.33 -18.43 -3.21
CA ASP A 5 -5.28 -19.84 -3.57
C ASP A 5 -5.08 -20.03 -5.09
N GLN A 6 -5.74 -19.21 -5.91
CA GLN A 6 -5.57 -19.18 -7.36
C GLN A 6 -4.15 -18.80 -7.77
N PHE A 7 -3.59 -17.77 -7.15
CA PHE A 7 -2.22 -17.31 -7.40
C PHE A 7 -1.18 -18.39 -7.04
N VAL A 8 -1.33 -19.04 -5.88
CA VAL A 8 -0.43 -20.12 -5.45
C VAL A 8 -0.50 -21.30 -6.42
N ALA A 9 -1.70 -21.69 -6.86
CA ALA A 9 -1.86 -22.75 -7.85
C ALA A 9 -1.18 -22.39 -9.18
N PHE A 10 -1.34 -21.16 -9.65
CA PHE A 10 -0.67 -20.65 -10.85
C PHE A 10 0.86 -20.67 -10.72
N ALA A 11 1.42 -20.09 -9.66
CA ALA A 11 2.87 -20.01 -9.46
C ALA A 11 3.54 -21.40 -9.37
N ARG A 12 2.84 -22.38 -8.78
CA ARG A 12 3.28 -23.78 -8.73
C ARG A 12 3.27 -24.47 -10.08
N ALA A 13 2.33 -24.11 -10.97
CA ALA A 13 2.23 -24.69 -12.30
C ALA A 13 3.28 -24.13 -13.29
N LEU A 14 3.96 -23.03 -12.95
CA LEU A 14 4.98 -22.44 -13.81
C LEU A 14 6.25 -23.30 -13.90
N PRO A 15 6.85 -23.39 -15.10
CA PRO A 15 8.22 -23.85 -15.29
C PRO A 15 9.23 -23.10 -14.43
N LEU A 16 10.34 -23.75 -14.07
CA LEU A 16 11.34 -23.23 -13.12
C LEU A 16 11.90 -21.86 -13.57
N ASP A 17 12.15 -21.70 -14.87
CA ASP A 17 12.63 -20.47 -15.51
C ASP A 17 11.62 -19.31 -15.44
N ARG A 18 10.33 -19.63 -15.31
CA ARG A 18 9.24 -18.65 -15.18
C ARG A 18 8.82 -18.39 -13.74
N ARG A 19 9.23 -19.26 -12.80
CA ARG A 19 8.92 -19.11 -11.38
C ARG A 19 9.80 -18.06 -10.70
N ALA A 20 11.09 -18.01 -11.02
CA ALA A 20 12.03 -17.07 -10.38
C ALA A 20 11.60 -15.60 -10.52
N PRO A 21 11.17 -15.09 -11.70
CA PRO A 21 10.68 -13.71 -11.82
C PRO A 21 9.41 -13.43 -11.01
N VAL A 22 8.55 -14.43 -10.82
CA VAL A 22 7.30 -14.28 -10.04
C VAL A 22 7.62 -14.21 -8.55
N GLU A 23 8.55 -15.03 -8.07
CA GLU A 23 9.02 -14.99 -6.68
C GLU A 23 9.76 -13.68 -6.37
N GLU A 24 10.59 -13.19 -7.30
CA GLU A 24 11.29 -11.91 -7.17
C GLU A 24 10.30 -10.73 -7.09
N ALA A 25 9.31 -10.68 -8.01
CA ALA A 25 8.30 -9.64 -8.00
C ALA A 25 7.44 -9.67 -6.72
N LEU A 26 7.05 -10.86 -6.26
CA LEU A 26 6.32 -11.03 -5.02
C LEU A 26 7.15 -10.59 -3.81
N GLY A 27 8.44 -10.96 -3.78
CA GLY A 27 9.39 -10.54 -2.74
C GLY A 27 9.55 -9.02 -2.69
N ALA A 28 9.67 -8.36 -3.83
CA ALA A 28 9.74 -6.90 -3.92
C ALA A 28 8.47 -6.23 -3.38
N ILE A 29 7.29 -6.72 -3.76
CA ILE A 29 6.02 -6.21 -3.22
C ILE A 29 5.95 -6.43 -1.71
N MET A 30 6.25 -7.64 -1.22
CA MET A 30 6.25 -7.90 0.22
C MET A 30 7.24 -7.01 0.97
N ALA A 31 8.42 -6.74 0.40
CA ALA A 31 9.42 -5.84 0.98
C ALA A 31 8.89 -4.40 1.11
N THR A 32 8.09 -3.90 0.14
CA THR A 32 7.45 -2.57 0.27
C THR A 32 6.48 -2.47 1.45
N TYR A 33 5.96 -3.60 1.93
CA TYR A 33 5.05 -3.66 3.08
C TYR A 33 5.74 -4.09 4.38
N ALA A 34 6.99 -4.57 4.34
CA ALA A 34 7.57 -5.35 5.43
C ALA A 34 8.18 -4.52 6.59
N ALA A 35 8.52 -3.25 6.41
CA ALA A 35 9.05 -2.45 7.53
C ALA A 35 9.07 -0.93 7.32
N ASP A 36 9.29 -0.43 6.10
CA ASP A 36 9.73 0.96 5.92
C ASP A 36 8.63 1.95 5.44
N CYS A 37 7.37 1.50 5.35
CA CYS A 37 6.26 2.32 4.87
C CYS A 37 5.12 2.50 5.90
N ALA A 38 5.26 1.93 7.10
CA ALA A 38 4.30 2.15 8.16
C ALA A 38 4.66 3.44 8.89
N PHE A 39 3.79 4.45 8.81
CA PHE A 39 3.91 5.63 9.65
C PHE A 39 3.94 5.21 11.11
N ALA A 40 4.85 5.78 11.89
CA ALA A 40 4.81 5.64 13.34
C ALA A 40 3.46 6.20 13.85
N ASP A 41 2.96 5.69 14.98
CA ASP A 41 1.69 6.15 15.55
C ASP A 41 1.66 7.68 15.76
N SER A 42 2.82 8.27 16.06
CA SER A 42 2.99 9.73 16.18
C SER A 42 2.87 10.48 14.84
N GLU A 43 3.29 9.86 13.74
CA GLU A 43 3.19 10.44 12.40
C GLU A 43 1.75 10.35 11.89
N MET A 44 1.06 9.23 12.16
CA MET A 44 -0.37 9.10 11.91
C MET A 44 -1.18 10.14 12.70
N ALA A 45 -0.89 10.31 13.99
CA ALA A 45 -1.56 11.31 14.82
C ALA A 45 -1.33 12.75 14.34
N GLU A 46 -0.15 13.07 13.79
CA GLU A 46 0.15 14.38 13.23
C GLU A 46 -0.58 14.61 11.89
N ILE A 47 -0.72 13.58 11.05
CA ILE A 47 -1.54 13.63 9.82
C ILE A 47 -2.99 13.92 10.20
N ASP A 48 -3.55 13.18 11.16
CA ASP A 48 -4.93 13.38 11.64
C ASP A 48 -5.15 14.79 12.19
N ARG A 49 -4.18 15.31 12.97
CA ARG A 49 -4.24 16.68 13.50
C ARG A 49 -4.27 17.71 12.37
N ARG A 50 -3.42 17.57 11.36
CA ARG A 50 -3.34 18.52 10.23
C ARG A 50 -4.57 18.47 9.32
N LEU A 51 -5.17 17.30 9.13
CA LEU A 51 -6.43 17.18 8.40
C LEU A 51 -7.62 17.78 9.15
N ALA A 52 -7.61 17.75 10.48
CA ALA A 52 -8.65 18.33 11.32
C ALA A 52 -8.51 19.85 11.53
N GLU A 53 -7.29 20.40 11.41
CA GLU A 53 -7.02 21.84 11.55
C GLU A 53 -7.39 22.60 10.26
N GLN A 54 -8.31 23.56 10.37
CA GLN A 54 -8.57 24.55 9.31
C GLN A 54 -7.46 25.62 9.28
N ASN A 55 -6.23 25.21 8.97
CA ASN A 55 -5.15 26.12 8.67
C ASN A 55 -5.16 26.42 7.15
N PRO A 56 -5.24 27.69 6.72
CA PRO A 56 -5.23 28.06 5.30
C PRO A 56 -3.95 27.66 4.53
N GLU A 57 -2.87 27.29 5.22
CA GLU A 57 -1.65 26.74 4.60
C GLU A 57 -1.74 25.23 4.28
N TYR A 58 -2.74 24.52 4.81
CA TYR A 58 -2.97 23.10 4.51
C TYR A 58 -4.06 22.93 3.46
N SER A 59 -3.88 21.97 2.55
CA SER A 59 -4.92 21.63 1.58
C SER A 59 -6.13 21.01 2.29
N PRO A 60 -7.35 21.46 1.99
CA PRO A 60 -8.54 20.91 2.59
C PRO A 60 -8.72 19.43 2.17
N ALA A 61 -9.25 18.61 3.07
CA ALA A 61 -9.31 17.14 2.92
C ALA A 61 -10.01 16.67 1.62
N ASN A 62 -10.98 17.44 1.14
CA ASN A 62 -11.68 17.20 -0.12
C ASN A 62 -10.79 17.36 -1.36
N GLU A 63 -9.86 18.31 -1.36
CA GLU A 63 -8.88 18.49 -2.45
C GLU A 63 -7.87 17.34 -2.47
N ILE A 64 -7.41 16.91 -1.30
CA ILE A 64 -6.51 15.75 -1.15
C ILE A 64 -7.20 14.48 -1.66
N THR A 65 -8.47 14.28 -1.30
CA THR A 65 -9.27 13.13 -1.76
C THR A 65 -9.47 13.15 -3.28
N GLY A 66 -9.67 14.34 -3.87
CA GLY A 66 -9.77 14.51 -5.32
C GLY A 66 -8.50 14.16 -6.08
N LEU A 67 -7.32 14.42 -5.49
CA LEU A 67 -6.02 14.07 -6.05
C LEU A 67 -5.70 12.57 -5.97
N LEU A 68 -6.01 11.93 -4.84
CA LEU A 68 -5.62 10.54 -4.57
C LEU A 68 -6.67 9.51 -4.99
N GLY A 69 -7.88 9.97 -5.34
CA GLY A 69 -8.97 9.12 -5.80
C GLY A 69 -9.55 8.18 -4.74
N LYS A 70 -9.08 8.25 -3.50
CA LYS A 70 -9.54 7.50 -2.35
C LYS A 70 -9.39 8.35 -1.07
N PRO A 71 -10.28 8.21 -0.08
CA PRO A 71 -10.09 8.84 1.21
C PRO A 71 -8.91 8.21 1.94
N PHE A 72 -8.14 9.04 2.66
CA PHE A 72 -7.26 8.54 3.73
C PHE A 72 -8.15 7.99 4.84
N ALA A 73 -8.01 6.70 5.14
CA ALA A 73 -8.73 5.97 6.17
C ALA A 73 -7.76 5.03 6.88
#